data_AF-A0A6L3AAK5-F1
#
_entry.id   AF-A0A6L3AAK5-F1
#
_cell.length_a   1.000
_cell.length_b   1.000
_cell.length_c   1.000
_cell.angle_alpha   90.00
_cell.angle_beta   90.00
_cell.angle_gamma   90.00
#
_symmetry.space_group_name_H-M   'P 1'
#
loop_
_entity.id
_entity.type
_entity.pdbx_description
1 polymer ?
#
loop_
_entity_poly.entity_id
_entity_poly.type
_entity_poly.pdbx_seq_one_letter_code
_entity_poly.pdbx_strand_id
1 'polypeptide(L)'
;MRTHNRFFSPMGALLALAVIAAAVLAGASPAPVRADGPTNGSFNFGAATYPVTEGGTVWIAVNRSQGTAGTQTVQYSLTFNGSATAGDLNGFAPSPGFLTFNPGETSKTIDAGAPGSGIGTFDDALNEGAETVTFTITGVSGGGVIGGTQPSTTLSITDNDSPGITVTPTSGLQTTESGGQASFTVVLNTLPTANVTIGISSSDTTEGTVSP
;
A
#
# COMPACT_ATOMS: atom_id res chain seq x y z
N MET A 1 -36.69 -17.47 46.78
CA MET A 1 -36.95 -16.17 47.43
C MET A 1 -35.60 -15.53 47.75
N ARG A 2 -35.44 -14.25 47.38
CA ARG A 2 -34.28 -13.37 47.56
C ARG A 2 -33.58 -13.48 48.93
N THR A 3 -32.26 -13.26 48.93
CA THR A 3 -31.64 -12.02 49.49
C THR A 3 -30.23 -11.79 48.94
N HIS A 4 -29.98 -10.55 48.49
CA HIS A 4 -28.68 -9.98 48.08
C HIS A 4 -27.85 -9.54 49.30
N ASN A 5 -26.52 -9.42 49.11
CA ASN A 5 -25.52 -8.48 49.71
C ASN A 5 -24.23 -9.22 50.14
N ARG A 6 -22.97 -8.73 50.01
CA ARG A 6 -22.34 -7.51 49.46
C ARG A 6 -20.91 -7.84 48.99
N PHE A 7 -20.42 -7.01 48.08
CA PHE A 7 -19.00 -6.69 47.85
C PHE A 7 -18.19 -6.58 49.15
N PHE A 8 -16.97 -7.14 49.18
CA PHE A 8 -15.74 -6.53 49.72
C PHE A 8 -14.53 -7.41 49.35
N SER A 9 -13.64 -6.91 48.49
CA SER A 9 -12.27 -7.42 48.39
C SER A 9 -11.41 -6.75 49.44
N PRO A 10 -10.53 -7.48 50.16
CA PRO A 10 -9.39 -6.86 50.81
C PRO A 10 -8.11 -7.04 49.98
N MET A 11 -7.51 -5.91 49.63
CA MET A 11 -6.09 -5.79 49.27
C MET A 11 -5.25 -6.25 50.47
N GLY A 12 -4.38 -7.23 50.25
CA GLY A 12 -3.31 -7.63 51.18
C GLY A 12 -2.02 -6.88 50.87
N ALA A 13 -1.48 -6.19 51.87
CA ALA A 13 -0.29 -5.36 51.86
C ALA A 13 1.03 -6.15 52.04
N LEU A 14 2.15 -5.59 51.57
CA LEU A 14 3.50 -5.77 52.16
C LEU A 14 4.43 -4.64 51.61
N LEU A 15 4.71 -3.55 52.34
CA LEU A 15 5.63 -3.31 53.46
C LEU A 15 6.93 -2.61 53.03
N ALA A 16 6.92 -1.28 53.26
CA ALA A 16 7.95 -0.34 53.71
C ALA A 16 9.44 -0.46 53.30
N LEU A 17 9.99 0.67 52.83
CA LEU A 17 11.15 1.27 53.50
C LEU A 17 11.07 2.80 53.42
N ALA A 18 11.01 3.46 54.57
CA ALA A 18 11.12 4.90 54.71
C ALA A 18 12.56 5.27 55.05
N VAL A 19 13.09 6.31 54.40
CA VAL A 19 14.21 7.11 54.91
C VAL A 19 13.77 8.56 54.92
N ILE A 20 13.80 9.17 56.10
CA ILE A 20 13.53 10.59 56.36
C ILE A 20 14.87 11.33 56.33
N ALA A 21 14.98 12.45 55.60
CA ALA A 21 15.77 13.60 56.04
C ALA A 21 15.45 14.89 55.25
N ALA A 22 15.06 15.91 56.03
CA ALA A 22 15.32 17.36 55.90
C ALA A 22 15.02 18.10 54.58
N ALA A 23 14.05 19.02 54.67
CA ALA A 23 13.93 20.14 53.74
C ALA A 23 15.14 21.09 53.88
N VAL A 24 15.79 21.40 52.77
CA VAL A 24 16.61 22.60 52.59
C VAL A 24 15.98 23.41 51.46
N LEU A 25 15.48 24.60 51.80
CA LEU A 25 15.01 25.60 50.86
C LEU A 25 16.23 26.37 50.35
N ALA A 26 16.74 26.03 49.17
CA ALA A 26 17.77 26.78 48.48
C ALA A 26 17.39 26.91 47.00
N GLY A 27 17.47 28.14 46.47
CA GLY A 27 16.92 28.55 45.18
C GLY A 27 17.36 27.66 44.01
N ALA A 28 16.38 27.14 43.28
CA ALA A 28 16.61 26.51 42.00
C ALA A 28 17.06 27.58 41.00
N SER A 29 18.35 27.56 40.63
CA SER A 29 18.81 28.18 39.40
C SER A 29 18.03 27.54 38.24
N PRO A 30 17.42 28.30 37.31
CA PRO A 30 16.70 27.68 36.21
C PRO A 30 17.69 26.81 35.42
N ALA A 31 17.41 25.50 35.36
CA ALA A 31 18.10 24.62 34.45
C ALA A 31 18.00 25.23 33.04
N PRO A 32 19.07 25.20 32.22
CA PRO A 32 18.96 25.62 30.84
C PRO A 32 17.84 24.79 30.21
N VAL A 33 16.83 25.47 29.68
CA VAL A 33 15.78 24.86 28.88
C VAL A 33 16.53 24.06 27.83
N ARG A 34 16.55 22.72 27.96
CA ARG A 34 16.92 21.91 26.81
C ARG A 34 15.98 22.39 25.72
N ALA A 35 16.54 22.85 24.61
CA ALA A 35 15.80 22.92 23.37
C ALA A 35 15.33 21.49 23.10
N ASP A 36 14.18 21.13 23.69
CA ASP A 36 13.41 19.98 23.30
C ASP A 36 13.18 20.16 21.80
N GLY A 37 13.35 19.08 21.04
CA GLY A 37 13.05 19.11 19.62
C GLY A 37 11.58 19.45 19.40
N PRO A 38 11.04 19.32 18.17
CA PRO A 38 9.61 19.47 17.99
C PRO A 38 8.90 18.41 18.86
N THR A 39 8.39 18.79 20.04
CA THR A 39 7.55 17.90 20.88
C THR A 39 6.36 17.36 20.09
N ASN A 40 5.97 18.10 19.05
CA ASN A 40 4.95 17.81 18.08
C ASN A 40 5.37 16.80 16.99
N GLY A 41 6.64 16.42 16.90
CA GLY A 41 7.15 15.33 16.09
C GLY A 41 7.60 15.70 14.67
N SER A 42 8.27 14.72 14.04
CA SER A 42 8.83 14.73 12.70
C SER A 42 8.26 13.55 11.90
N PHE A 43 7.83 13.78 10.65
CA PHE A 43 7.05 12.80 9.88
C PHE A 43 7.77 12.32 8.63
N ASN A 44 7.92 11.00 8.48
CA ASN A 44 8.55 10.35 7.33
C ASN A 44 7.71 9.15 6.87
N PHE A 45 7.83 8.75 5.61
CA PHE A 45 7.34 7.44 5.20
C PHE A 45 8.14 6.32 5.86
N GLY A 46 7.49 5.19 6.12
CA GLY A 46 8.09 4.02 6.78
C GLY A 46 9.10 3.25 5.93
N ALA A 47 9.03 3.39 4.61
CA ALA A 47 9.94 2.76 3.65
C ALA A 47 10.13 3.66 2.41
N ALA A 48 11.23 3.46 1.69
CA ALA A 48 11.50 4.14 0.42
C ALA A 48 10.62 3.61 -0.73
N THR A 49 10.28 2.32 -0.67
CA THR A 49 9.47 1.64 -1.68
C THR A 49 8.48 0.69 -1.02
N TYR A 50 7.25 0.64 -1.55
CA TYR A 50 6.24 -0.34 -1.21
C TYR A 50 5.86 -1.12 -2.48
N PRO A 51 6.21 -2.41 -2.60
CA PRO A 51 5.80 -3.23 -3.72
C PRO A 51 4.37 -3.76 -3.54
N VAL A 52 3.63 -3.83 -4.62
CA VAL A 52 2.33 -4.50 -4.72
C VAL A 52 2.20 -5.10 -6.11
N THR A 53 1.45 -6.18 -6.25
CA THR A 53 1.04 -6.72 -7.55
C THR A 53 -0.37 -6.20 -7.86
N GLU A 54 -0.72 -6.05 -9.13
CA GLU A 54 -2.10 -5.77 -9.55
C GLU A 54 -3.11 -6.71 -8.88
N GLY A 55 -4.28 -6.16 -8.55
CA GLY A 55 -5.29 -6.81 -7.69
C GLY A 55 -4.95 -6.91 -6.20
N GLY A 56 -3.76 -6.47 -5.80
CA GLY A 56 -3.28 -6.46 -4.43
C GLY A 56 -3.80 -5.29 -3.59
N THR A 57 -3.39 -5.26 -2.33
CA THR A 57 -3.61 -4.13 -1.42
C THR A 57 -2.29 -3.80 -0.72
N VAL A 58 -2.01 -2.50 -0.59
CA VAL A 58 -0.79 -1.98 0.04
C VAL A 58 -1.13 -1.02 1.18
N TRP A 59 -0.33 -1.06 2.25
CA TRP A 59 -0.45 -0.15 3.39
C TRP A 59 0.81 0.71 3.49
N ILE A 60 0.72 1.93 2.97
CA ILE A 60 1.81 2.90 3.02
C ILE A 60 1.82 3.56 4.40
N ALA A 61 2.84 3.27 5.19
CA ALA A 61 2.98 3.82 6.54
C ALA A 61 3.66 5.19 6.53
N VAL A 62 3.15 6.10 7.35
CA VAL A 62 3.79 7.35 7.76
C VAL A 62 4.09 7.25 9.25
N ASN A 63 5.36 7.47 9.61
CA ASN A 63 5.87 7.36 10.97
C ASN A 63 6.15 8.75 11.54
N ARG A 64 5.75 8.93 12.80
CA ARG A 64 6.01 10.12 13.62
C ARG A 64 7.12 9.80 14.62
N SER A 65 8.20 10.57 14.59
CA SER A 65 9.35 10.46 15.50
C SER A 65 9.65 11.80 16.18
N GLN A 66 10.63 11.83 17.09
CA GLN A 66 11.10 13.05 17.77
C GLN A 66 10.04 13.83 18.58
N GLY A 67 8.86 13.27 18.81
CA GLY A 67 7.79 13.86 19.61
C GLY A 67 6.42 13.30 19.28
N THR A 68 5.54 13.20 20.28
CA THR A 68 4.16 12.69 20.13
C THR A 68 3.11 13.62 20.75
N ALA A 69 3.48 14.85 21.11
CA ALA A 69 2.59 15.82 21.76
C ALA A 69 1.66 16.51 20.76
N GLY A 70 0.41 16.75 21.17
CA GLY A 70 -0.57 17.46 20.35
C GLY A 70 -1.03 16.68 19.10
N THR A 71 -2.16 17.12 18.56
CA THR A 71 -2.70 16.61 17.30
C THR A 71 -1.98 17.23 16.12
N GLN A 72 -1.55 16.40 15.17
CA GLN A 72 -0.86 16.81 13.95
C GLN A 72 -1.64 16.36 12.73
N THR A 73 -1.67 17.20 11.70
CA THR A 73 -2.23 16.82 10.40
C THR A 73 -1.12 16.85 9.37
N VAL A 74 -0.83 15.68 8.79
CA VAL A 74 0.14 15.48 7.72
C VAL A 74 -0.60 15.51 6.39
N GLN A 75 -0.18 16.40 5.50
CA GLN A 75 -0.67 16.50 4.13
C GLN A 75 0.29 15.77 3.19
N TYR A 76 -0.23 15.02 2.23
CA TYR A 76 0.56 14.37 1.19
C TYR A 76 -0.06 14.55 -0.20
N SER A 77 0.74 14.38 -1.25
CA SER A 77 0.31 14.37 -2.65
C SER A 77 0.82 13.13 -3.36
N LEU A 78 0.16 12.78 -4.48
CA LEU A 78 0.55 11.69 -5.37
C LEU A 78 0.97 12.26 -6.73
N THR A 79 1.98 11.63 -7.33
CA THR A 79 2.36 11.83 -8.74
C THR A 79 2.41 10.45 -9.39
N PHE A 80 1.60 10.25 -10.43
CA PHE A 80 1.66 9.06 -11.27
C PHE A 80 2.82 9.19 -12.26
N ASN A 81 3.60 8.12 -12.46
CA ASN A 81 4.73 8.11 -13.37
C ASN A 81 4.65 6.90 -14.31
N GLY A 82 5.11 7.09 -15.56
CA GLY A 82 4.99 6.05 -16.58
C GLY A 82 3.57 6.00 -17.13
N SER A 83 3.03 4.79 -17.31
CA SER A 83 1.65 4.51 -17.71
C SER A 83 0.64 4.63 -16.57
N ALA A 84 1.09 4.62 -15.31
CA ALA A 84 0.23 4.69 -14.13
C ALA A 84 -0.79 5.83 -14.19
N THR A 85 -2.00 5.53 -13.71
CA THR A 85 -3.16 6.40 -13.65
C THR A 85 -3.93 6.19 -12.34
N ALA A 86 -4.98 6.99 -12.13
CA ALA A 86 -5.90 6.78 -11.02
C ALA A 86 -6.71 5.48 -11.15
N GLY A 87 -6.83 4.92 -12.37
CA GLY A 87 -7.49 3.63 -12.61
C GLY A 87 -6.80 2.50 -11.84
N ASP A 88 -5.46 2.53 -11.83
CA ASP A 88 -4.61 1.46 -11.29
C ASP A 88 -4.64 1.39 -9.77
N LEU A 89 -5.15 2.43 -9.11
CA LEU A 89 -5.38 2.48 -7.67
C LEU A 89 -6.86 2.35 -7.28
N ASN A 90 -7.69 1.68 -8.10
CA ASN A 90 -9.13 1.56 -7.87
C ASN A 90 -9.84 2.93 -7.68
N GLY A 91 -9.39 3.95 -8.42
CA GLY A 91 -9.92 5.32 -8.30
C GLY A 91 -9.40 6.12 -7.10
N PHE A 92 -8.44 5.59 -6.33
CA PHE A 92 -7.79 6.33 -5.26
C PHE A 92 -6.87 7.43 -5.83
N ALA A 93 -7.32 8.69 -5.74
CA ALA A 93 -6.55 9.86 -6.18
C ALA A 93 -6.70 11.08 -5.26
N PRO A 94 -6.38 10.98 -3.95
CA PRO A 94 -6.43 12.15 -3.08
C PRO A 94 -5.30 13.13 -3.42
N SER A 95 -5.64 14.37 -3.80
CA SER A 95 -4.65 15.42 -4.02
C SER A 95 -5.19 16.78 -3.56
N PRO A 96 -4.77 17.30 -2.39
CA PRO A 96 -3.96 16.61 -1.38
C PRO A 96 -4.76 15.57 -0.57
N GLY A 97 -4.05 14.58 -0.03
CA GLY A 97 -4.54 13.68 1.02
C GLY A 97 -4.08 14.12 2.41
N PHE A 98 -4.73 13.60 3.46
CA PHE A 98 -4.48 13.99 4.85
C PHE A 98 -4.44 12.79 5.81
N LEU A 99 -3.52 12.81 6.77
CA LEU A 99 -3.49 11.92 7.93
C LEU A 99 -3.51 12.75 9.23
N THR A 100 -4.36 12.38 10.17
CA THR A 100 -4.41 13.03 11.50
C THR A 100 -3.81 12.12 12.55
N PHE A 101 -2.74 12.56 13.21
CA PHE A 101 -2.10 11.92 14.36
C PHE A 101 -2.51 12.61 15.65
N ASN A 102 -3.27 11.93 16.49
CA ASN A 102 -3.57 12.32 17.86
C ASN A 102 -2.33 12.22 18.76
N PRO A 103 -2.37 12.84 19.97
CA PRO A 103 -1.30 12.68 20.93
C PRO A 103 -1.01 11.20 21.24
N GLY A 104 0.26 10.83 21.23
CA GLY A 104 0.72 9.45 21.48
C GLY A 104 0.72 8.53 20.26
N GLU A 105 0.07 8.88 19.14
CA GLU A 105 0.11 8.07 17.92
C GLU A 105 1.46 8.26 17.20
N THR A 106 2.13 7.15 16.88
CA THR A 106 3.47 7.14 16.26
C THR A 106 3.50 6.63 14.83
N SER A 107 2.42 6.01 14.34
CA SER A 107 2.32 5.51 12.96
C SER A 107 0.86 5.54 12.47
N LYS A 108 0.67 5.83 11.19
CA LYS A 108 -0.61 5.67 10.47
C LYS A 108 -0.37 5.15 9.07
N THR A 109 -1.37 4.45 8.54
CA THR A 109 -1.43 4.04 7.15
C THR A 109 -2.25 5.04 6.35
N ILE A 110 -1.89 5.20 5.07
CA ILE A 110 -2.77 5.82 4.09
C ILE A 110 -3.85 4.82 3.71
N ASP A 111 -5.11 5.22 3.87
CA ASP A 111 -6.28 4.37 3.63
C ASP A 111 -7.17 4.97 2.54
N ALA A 112 -7.71 4.12 1.66
CA ALA A 112 -8.74 4.45 0.68
C ALA A 112 -10.14 4.56 1.32
N GLY A 113 -10.25 5.37 2.38
CA GLY A 113 -11.51 5.65 3.09
C GLY A 113 -11.49 5.20 4.54
N ALA A 114 -11.99 3.99 4.82
CA ALA A 114 -12.12 3.50 6.19
C ALA A 114 -10.75 3.17 6.82
N PRO A 115 -10.54 3.41 8.12
CA PRO A 115 -9.27 3.11 8.78
C PRO A 115 -8.84 1.65 8.58
N GLY A 116 -7.60 1.44 8.13
CA GLY A 116 -7.01 0.15 7.85
C GLY A 116 -7.35 -0.47 6.49
N SER A 117 -8.10 0.21 5.62
CA SER A 117 -8.46 -0.33 4.30
C SER A 117 -7.26 -0.47 3.35
N GLY A 118 -6.18 0.28 3.58
CA GLY A 118 -5.07 0.35 2.63
C GLY A 118 -5.50 0.94 1.28
N ILE A 119 -4.60 0.82 0.30
CA ILE A 119 -4.81 1.23 -1.10
C ILE A 119 -4.85 -0.05 -1.93
N GLY A 120 -5.99 -0.33 -2.58
CA GLY A 120 -6.10 -1.45 -3.50
C GLY A 120 -5.60 -1.06 -4.89
N THR A 121 -4.93 -1.99 -5.57
CA THR A 121 -4.62 -1.87 -7.00
C THR A 121 -5.70 -2.55 -7.84
N PHE A 122 -5.91 -2.05 -9.06
CA PHE A 122 -6.80 -2.71 -10.02
C PHE A 122 -6.05 -3.87 -10.69
N ASP A 123 -6.77 -4.91 -11.06
CA ASP A 123 -6.27 -6.06 -11.83
C ASP A 123 -7.04 -6.03 -13.13
N ASP A 124 -6.35 -5.87 -14.25
CA ASP A 124 -6.99 -5.94 -15.55
C ASP A 124 -6.43 -7.06 -16.42
N ALA A 125 -6.36 -6.86 -17.73
CA ALA A 125 -5.87 -7.88 -18.66
C ALA A 125 -4.82 -7.29 -19.62
N LEU A 126 -4.44 -6.02 -19.44
CA LEU A 126 -3.47 -5.32 -20.25
C LEU A 126 -2.09 -5.61 -19.68
N ASN A 127 -1.18 -6.12 -20.51
CA ASN A 127 0.23 -6.11 -20.14
C ASN A 127 0.79 -4.70 -20.39
N GLU A 128 0.94 -3.92 -19.33
CA GLU A 128 1.46 -2.55 -19.28
C GLU A 128 2.88 -2.52 -18.70
N GLY A 129 3.29 -3.58 -18.00
CA GLY A 129 4.55 -3.68 -17.31
C GLY A 129 4.53 -2.94 -15.97
N ALA A 130 5.65 -2.99 -15.22
CA ALA A 130 5.66 -2.42 -13.87
C ALA A 130 5.51 -0.89 -13.87
N GLU A 131 4.64 -0.40 -12.99
CA GLU A 131 4.27 1.01 -12.88
C GLU A 131 4.63 1.61 -11.52
N THR A 132 4.65 2.94 -11.41
CA THR A 132 4.99 3.60 -10.14
C THR A 132 4.17 4.85 -9.83
N VAL A 133 3.84 5.00 -8.55
CA VAL A 133 3.20 6.19 -7.99
C VAL A 133 4.04 6.75 -6.85
N THR A 134 4.41 8.02 -6.95
CA THR A 134 5.22 8.71 -5.93
C THR A 134 4.32 9.42 -4.94
N PHE A 135 4.47 9.10 -3.66
CA PHE A 135 3.82 9.81 -2.56
C PHE A 135 4.83 10.79 -1.94
N THR A 136 4.40 12.02 -1.67
CA THR A 136 5.24 13.06 -1.06
C THR A 136 4.50 13.73 0.09
N ILE A 137 5.13 13.84 1.27
CA ILE A 137 4.61 14.69 2.35
C ILE A 137 4.83 16.15 1.94
N THR A 138 3.74 16.89 1.77
CA THR A 138 3.77 18.28 1.29
C THR A 138 3.62 19.30 2.40
N GLY A 139 3.16 18.89 3.58
CA GLY A 139 2.98 19.79 4.71
C GLY A 139 2.65 19.05 6.00
N VAL A 140 2.99 19.66 7.13
CA VAL A 140 2.56 19.23 8.46
C VAL A 140 2.05 20.46 9.20
N SER A 141 0.88 20.33 9.85
CA SER A 141 0.28 21.38 10.68
C SER A 141 0.02 20.85 12.09
N GLY A 142 -0.08 21.75 13.07
CA GLY A 142 -0.16 21.40 14.49
C GLY A 142 1.16 21.52 15.27
N GLY A 143 2.22 22.04 14.62
CA GLY A 143 3.54 22.30 15.22
C GLY A 143 4.61 21.25 14.89
N GLY A 144 4.25 20.14 14.26
CA GLY A 144 5.18 19.15 13.75
C GLY A 144 5.87 19.59 12.46
N VAL A 145 6.85 18.81 12.02
CA VAL A 145 7.67 19.11 10.83
C VAL A 145 7.73 17.92 9.86
N ILE A 146 7.97 18.21 8.59
CA ILE A 146 8.34 17.17 7.61
C ILE A 146 9.71 16.63 8.02
N GLY A 147 9.85 15.31 8.03
CA GLY A 147 11.11 14.64 8.32
C GLY A 147 12.08 14.68 7.14
N GLY A 148 13.37 14.72 7.46
CA GLY A 148 14.42 14.83 6.45
C GLY A 148 14.94 13.51 5.91
N THR A 149 14.53 12.36 6.47
CA THR A 149 15.09 11.06 6.10
C THR A 149 14.31 10.38 4.97
N GLN A 150 12.98 10.48 4.98
CA GLN A 150 12.12 9.86 3.97
C GLN A 150 10.84 10.70 3.77
N PRO A 151 10.94 11.91 3.18
CA PRO A 151 9.78 12.77 2.92
C PRO A 151 8.91 12.30 1.74
N SER A 152 9.43 11.39 0.91
CA SER A 152 8.72 10.76 -0.22
C SER A 152 8.87 9.24 -0.20
N THR A 153 7.99 8.52 -0.88
CA THR A 153 8.08 7.05 -1.08
C THR A 153 7.50 6.68 -2.44
N THR A 154 7.91 5.53 -2.97
CA THR A 154 7.42 5.00 -4.23
C THR A 154 6.55 3.78 -3.98
N LEU A 155 5.31 3.80 -4.45
CA LEU A 155 4.52 2.59 -4.68
C LEU A 155 4.95 1.99 -6.01
N SER A 156 5.38 0.74 -6.01
CA SER A 156 5.74 -0.03 -7.21
C SER A 156 4.66 -1.08 -7.46
N ILE A 157 3.95 -0.96 -8.58
CA ILE A 157 2.89 -1.88 -8.99
C ILE A 157 3.50 -2.84 -10.01
N THR A 158 3.47 -4.13 -9.70
CA THR A 158 3.96 -5.19 -10.58
C THR A 158 2.78 -5.71 -11.39
N ASP A 159 2.90 -5.56 -12.69
CA ASP A 159 2.02 -6.17 -13.68
C ASP A 159 2.06 -7.69 -13.58
N ASN A 160 0.90 -8.33 -13.61
CA ASN A 160 0.76 -9.79 -13.50
C ASN A 160 0.30 -10.45 -14.81
N ASP A 161 0.20 -9.68 -15.88
CA ASP A 161 -0.28 -10.09 -17.19
C ASP A 161 0.89 -10.45 -18.11
N SER A 162 0.81 -11.61 -18.77
CA SER A 162 1.87 -12.05 -19.68
C SER A 162 1.33 -12.29 -21.09
N PRO A 163 1.89 -11.62 -22.12
CA PRO A 163 1.51 -11.86 -23.51
C PRO A 163 1.65 -13.32 -23.89
N GLY A 164 0.60 -13.89 -24.48
CA GLY A 164 0.61 -15.28 -24.88
C GLY A 164 -0.58 -15.64 -25.75
N ILE A 165 -0.51 -16.83 -26.35
CA ILE A 165 -1.64 -17.43 -27.06
C ILE A 165 -1.90 -18.83 -26.53
N THR A 166 -3.16 -19.24 -26.57
CA THR A 166 -3.58 -20.62 -26.31
C THR A 166 -4.23 -21.18 -27.57
N VAL A 167 -3.78 -22.37 -27.98
CA VAL A 167 -4.30 -23.09 -29.15
C VAL A 167 -5.00 -24.36 -28.70
N THR A 168 -6.24 -24.59 -29.12
CA THR A 168 -7.02 -25.78 -28.71
C THR A 168 -7.94 -26.30 -29.81
N PRO A 169 -7.97 -27.63 -30.06
CA PRO A 169 -7.04 -28.64 -29.58
C PRO A 169 -5.71 -28.63 -30.37
N THR A 170 -4.62 -29.07 -29.75
CA THR A 170 -3.29 -29.19 -30.40
C THR A 170 -3.03 -30.57 -31.00
N SER A 171 -3.93 -31.52 -30.80
CA SER A 171 -3.81 -32.91 -31.27
C SER A 171 -5.20 -33.51 -31.50
N GLY A 172 -5.24 -34.70 -32.11
CA GLY A 172 -6.52 -35.38 -32.41
C GLY A 172 -7.31 -34.72 -33.54
N LEU A 173 -6.76 -33.71 -34.20
CA LEU A 173 -7.29 -33.14 -35.42
C LEU A 173 -7.10 -34.14 -36.56
N GLN A 174 -8.18 -34.46 -37.27
CA GLN A 174 -8.19 -35.41 -38.38
C GLN A 174 -8.89 -34.79 -39.57
N THR A 175 -8.26 -34.90 -40.73
CA THR A 175 -8.85 -34.56 -42.03
C THR A 175 -9.06 -35.84 -42.83
N THR A 176 -9.78 -35.78 -43.94
CA THR A 176 -9.99 -36.93 -44.82
C THR A 176 -9.80 -36.54 -46.26
N GLU A 177 -9.33 -37.46 -47.10
CA GLU A 177 -9.20 -37.27 -48.56
C GLU A 177 -10.52 -36.87 -49.25
N SER A 178 -11.68 -37.19 -48.63
CA SER A 178 -13.00 -36.77 -49.10
C SER A 178 -13.34 -35.30 -48.79
N GLY A 179 -12.38 -34.47 -48.36
CA GLY A 179 -12.59 -33.06 -48.01
C GLY A 179 -13.00 -32.83 -46.55
N GLY A 180 -12.58 -33.70 -45.64
CA GLY A 180 -12.85 -33.56 -44.20
C GLY A 180 -12.01 -32.43 -43.60
N GLN A 181 -12.64 -31.58 -42.78
CA GLN A 181 -12.00 -30.43 -42.15
C GLN A 181 -11.76 -30.66 -40.66
N ALA A 182 -10.69 -30.08 -40.14
CA ALA A 182 -10.39 -30.02 -38.72
C ALA A 182 -10.27 -28.56 -38.30
N SER A 183 -10.68 -28.23 -37.07
CA SER A 183 -10.68 -26.86 -36.57
C SER A 183 -9.96 -26.78 -35.24
N PHE A 184 -9.21 -25.71 -35.05
CA PHE A 184 -8.65 -25.33 -33.77
C PHE A 184 -8.97 -23.85 -33.52
N THR A 185 -9.04 -23.47 -32.26
CA THR A 185 -9.19 -22.09 -31.82
C THR A 185 -7.85 -21.54 -31.37
N VAL A 186 -7.63 -20.26 -31.64
CA VAL A 186 -6.51 -19.49 -31.10
C VAL A 186 -7.08 -18.33 -30.30
N VAL A 187 -6.68 -18.20 -29.04
CA VAL A 187 -7.08 -17.11 -28.15
C VAL A 187 -5.84 -16.40 -27.63
N LEU A 188 -5.90 -15.08 -27.48
CA LEU A 188 -4.87 -14.31 -26.78
C LEU A 188 -5.10 -14.47 -25.27
N ASN A 189 -4.02 -14.65 -24.51
CA ASN A 189 -4.08 -14.83 -23.06
C ASN A 189 -4.26 -13.50 -22.32
N THR A 190 -3.82 -12.39 -22.92
CA THR A 190 -3.95 -11.01 -22.40
C THR A 190 -4.44 -10.07 -23.51
N LEU A 191 -5.00 -8.93 -23.12
CA LEU A 191 -5.49 -7.91 -24.03
C LEU A 191 -4.29 -7.18 -24.68
N PRO A 192 -4.16 -7.20 -26.02
CA PRO A 192 -3.03 -6.57 -26.67
C PRO A 192 -3.23 -5.05 -26.78
N THR A 193 -2.15 -4.29 -26.57
CA THR A 193 -2.11 -2.83 -26.77
C THR A 193 -1.87 -2.42 -28.23
N ALA A 194 -1.57 -3.38 -29.10
CA ALA A 194 -1.33 -3.20 -30.53
C ALA A 194 -1.88 -4.37 -31.35
N ASN A 195 -1.96 -4.21 -32.67
CA ASN A 195 -2.42 -5.29 -33.54
C ASN A 195 -1.55 -6.54 -33.43
N VAL A 196 -2.19 -7.69 -33.23
CA VAL A 196 -1.52 -9.00 -33.19
C VAL A 196 -1.71 -9.70 -34.54
N THR A 197 -0.61 -10.09 -35.17
CA THR A 197 -0.61 -10.90 -36.40
C THR A 197 -0.21 -12.32 -36.07
N ILE A 198 -1.10 -13.29 -36.32
CA ILE A 198 -0.83 -14.71 -36.12
C ILE A 198 -0.66 -15.35 -37.49
N GLY A 199 0.58 -15.75 -37.81
CA GLY A 199 0.87 -16.50 -39.03
C GLY A 199 0.45 -17.95 -38.88
N ILE A 200 -0.36 -18.44 -39.82
CA ILE A 200 -0.75 -19.85 -39.91
C ILE A 200 -0.24 -20.39 -41.23
N SER A 201 0.42 -21.54 -41.20
CA SER A 201 0.92 -22.22 -42.39
C SER A 201 0.70 -23.73 -42.29
N SER A 202 0.57 -24.37 -43.44
CA SER A 202 0.69 -25.82 -43.57
C SER A 202 2.12 -26.16 -43.98
N SER A 203 2.68 -27.20 -43.38
CA SER A 203 3.96 -27.77 -43.82
C SER A 203 3.85 -28.48 -45.17
N ASP A 204 2.65 -28.94 -45.54
CA ASP A 204 2.36 -29.60 -46.81
C ASP A 204 0.97 -29.18 -47.31
N THR A 205 0.96 -28.28 -48.29
CA THR A 205 -0.30 -27.78 -48.88
C THR A 205 -0.96 -28.75 -49.84
N THR A 206 -0.30 -29.86 -50.19
CA THR A 206 -0.92 -30.95 -50.97
C THR A 206 -1.76 -31.88 -50.10
N GLU A 207 -1.44 -31.96 -48.80
CA GLU A 207 -2.17 -32.74 -47.80
C GLU A 207 -3.22 -31.91 -47.03
N GLY A 208 -2.99 -30.61 -46.85
CA GLY A 208 -3.95 -29.73 -46.19
C GLY A 208 -3.65 -28.24 -46.35
N THR A 209 -4.69 -27.45 -46.55
CA THR A 209 -4.62 -25.99 -46.58
C THR A 209 -5.21 -25.40 -45.30
N VAL A 210 -4.79 -24.19 -44.96
CA VAL A 210 -5.29 -23.45 -43.80
C VAL A 210 -6.26 -22.36 -44.26
N SER A 211 -7.39 -22.22 -43.59
CA SER A 211 -8.36 -21.14 -43.80
C SER A 211 -8.62 -20.46 -42.46
N PRO A 212 -8.15 -19.21 -42.27
CA PRO A 212 -8.44 -18.40 -41.08
C PRO A 212 -9.92 -17.99 -40.99
#